data_AF-A0AAF0R4M3-F1
#
_entry.id   AF-A0AAF0R4M3-F1
#
_cell.length_a   1.000
_cell.length_b   1.000
_cell.length_c   1.000
_cell.angle_alpha   90.00
_cell.angle_beta   90.00
_cell.angle_gamma   90.00
#
_symmetry.space_group_name_H-M   'P 1'
#
loop_
_entity.id
_entity.type
_entity.pdbx_description
1 polymer ?
#
loop_
_entity_poly.entity_id
_entity_poly.type
_entity_poly.pdbx_seq_one_letter_code
_entity_poly.pdbx_strand_id
1 'polypeptide(L)'
;MGRRDIVIALRGTATCLEWAENFRDLLVEQNDNDDDNDEGVVQSKVECGFLSLYKTGDHRVPSLAESVVNEVQRLIEKYKGEPLSITITGHSLGAALSLLVADDLSTCVPNAPPVAVFSFGGPRVGNRGFADRLNDNNVKVLRIVNNQDVITRVPGMFVSESLDKKEMLDCRMPWAYSHVGTEFRVDTKMSPFLKPNADVACCHDLEAYLHLVDGFTASNCPFRPNAKRSLVRLLNEQRSNFKRLYTSKGKDLTINLDREHNFPRSSCLPSPSS
;
A
#
# COMPACT_ATOMS: atom_id res chain seq x y z
N MET A 1 19.74 -8.77 -5.87
CA MET A 1 19.01 -7.70 -6.57
C MET A 1 19.88 -6.92 -7.57
N GLY A 2 21.16 -7.25 -7.79
CA GLY A 2 21.99 -6.59 -8.83
C GLY A 2 22.35 -5.11 -8.57
N ARG A 3 21.77 -4.51 -7.54
CA ARG A 3 21.95 -3.13 -7.06
C ARG A 3 21.65 -3.06 -5.56
N ARG A 4 22.01 -1.95 -4.92
CA ARG A 4 21.69 -1.68 -3.52
C ARG A 4 20.29 -1.08 -3.43
N ASP A 5 19.38 -1.77 -2.74
CA ASP A 5 17.99 -1.33 -2.62
C ASP A 5 17.73 -0.77 -1.22
N ILE A 6 17.21 0.46 -1.16
CA ILE A 6 16.73 1.11 0.05
C ILE A 6 15.24 0.79 0.16
N VAL A 7 14.86 0.05 1.20
CA VAL A 7 13.47 -0.36 1.41
C VAL A 7 12.82 0.50 2.49
N ILE A 8 11.70 1.13 2.14
CA ILE A 8 10.87 1.91 3.07
C ILE A 8 9.55 1.16 3.23
N ALA A 9 9.28 0.67 4.44
CA ALA A 9 8.07 -0.06 4.76
C ALA A 9 7.20 0.75 5.73
N LEU A 10 6.03 1.19 5.27
CA LEU A 10 5.12 2.04 6.04
C LEU A 10 3.97 1.21 6.61
N ARG A 11 3.75 1.38 7.91
CA ARG A 11 2.71 0.69 8.65
C ARG A 11 1.34 1.30 8.36
N GLY A 12 0.33 0.46 8.13
CA GLY A 12 -1.07 0.87 8.11
C GLY A 12 -1.70 0.97 9.50
N THR A 13 -2.99 1.28 9.57
CA THR A 13 -3.75 1.24 10.82
C THR A 13 -4.16 -0.19 11.18
N ALA A 14 -4.44 -0.45 12.46
CA ALA A 14 -5.02 -1.72 12.88
C ALA A 14 -6.56 -1.75 12.68
N THR A 15 -7.20 -0.59 12.64
CA THR A 15 -8.66 -0.42 12.52
C THR A 15 -9.04 0.31 11.22
N CYS A 16 -8.56 -0.23 10.08
CA CYS A 16 -8.69 0.43 8.77
C CYS A 16 -10.13 0.79 8.36
N LEU A 17 -11.12 -0.01 8.76
CA LEU A 17 -12.53 0.23 8.43
C LEU A 17 -13.06 1.47 9.14
N GLU A 18 -12.82 1.59 10.45
CA GLU A 18 -13.18 2.79 11.21
C GLU A 18 -12.47 4.03 10.63
N TRP A 19 -11.22 3.89 10.21
CA TRP A 19 -10.50 4.97 9.56
C TRP A 19 -11.16 5.39 8.24
N ALA A 20 -11.57 4.44 7.40
CA ALA A 20 -12.23 4.73 6.12
C ALA A 20 -13.62 5.36 6.30
N GLU A 21 -14.33 5.00 7.36
CA GLU A 21 -15.62 5.61 7.73
C GLU A 21 -15.46 7.05 8.25
N ASN A 22 -14.39 7.32 9.01
CA ASN A 22 -14.08 8.66 9.53
C ASN A 22 -13.38 9.56 8.51
N PHE A 23 -13.10 9.04 7.33
CA PHE A 23 -12.40 9.75 6.28
C PHE A 23 -13.22 10.93 5.76
N ARG A 24 -12.56 12.08 5.60
CA ARG A 24 -13.18 13.28 5.02
C ARG A 24 -12.71 13.41 3.59
N ASP A 25 -13.62 13.36 2.63
CA ASP A 25 -13.32 13.50 1.20
C ASP A 25 -12.91 14.95 0.85
N LEU A 26 -11.74 15.39 1.31
CA LEU A 26 -11.24 16.75 1.12
C LEU A 26 -9.83 16.73 0.49
N LEU A 27 -9.78 17.09 -0.79
CA LEU A 27 -8.53 17.31 -1.50
C LEU A 27 -7.96 18.70 -1.17
N VAL A 28 -6.68 18.75 -0.84
CA VAL A 28 -5.91 19.96 -0.56
C VAL A 28 -4.68 20.02 -1.46
N GLU A 29 -4.22 21.23 -1.73
CA GLU A 29 -3.01 21.46 -2.52
C GLU A 29 -1.77 21.05 -1.72
N GLN A 30 -0.76 20.50 -2.40
CA GLN A 30 0.45 20.03 -1.73
C GLN A 30 1.43 21.16 -1.39
N ASN A 31 1.41 22.26 -2.16
CA ASN A 31 2.29 23.42 -2.06
C ASN A 31 1.49 24.71 -2.22
N ASP A 32 1.60 25.64 -1.26
CA ASP A 32 0.99 26.98 -1.33
C ASP A 32 1.78 27.97 -2.21
N ASN A 33 2.88 27.54 -2.83
CA ASN A 33 3.88 28.42 -3.47
C ASN A 33 3.88 28.41 -5.00
N ASP A 34 3.03 27.62 -5.66
CA ASP A 34 2.90 27.67 -7.12
C ASP A 34 1.89 28.76 -7.49
N ASP A 35 2.38 30.01 -7.53
CA ASP A 35 1.68 31.19 -8.04
C ASP A 35 1.59 31.19 -9.59
N ASP A 36 1.90 30.06 -10.23
CA ASP A 36 1.79 29.85 -11.66
C ASP A 36 0.38 29.39 -12.00
N ASN A 37 -0.52 30.37 -12.15
CA ASN A 37 -1.76 30.23 -12.92
C ASN A 37 -1.43 29.97 -14.39
N ASP A 38 -0.86 28.81 -14.72
CA ASP A 38 -0.76 28.36 -16.11
C ASP A 38 -2.11 27.75 -16.51
N GLU A 39 -2.82 28.43 -17.42
CA GLU A 39 -4.13 28.02 -17.92
C GLU A 39 -4.03 26.70 -18.71
N GLY A 40 -3.95 25.57 -18.01
CA GLY A 40 -3.91 24.24 -18.63
C GLY A 40 -3.39 23.10 -17.76
N VAL A 41 -2.63 23.38 -16.69
CA VAL A 41 -2.05 22.34 -15.84
C VAL A 41 -3.03 21.95 -14.72
N VAL A 42 -3.39 20.67 -14.64
CA VAL A 42 -4.20 20.15 -13.54
C VAL A 42 -3.35 20.16 -12.27
N GLN A 43 -3.66 21.07 -11.35
CA GLN A 43 -2.94 21.20 -10.09
C GLN A 43 -2.95 19.89 -9.27
N SER A 44 -1.79 19.53 -8.70
CA SER A 44 -1.66 18.35 -7.84
C SER A 44 -2.34 18.57 -6.49
N LYS A 45 -3.37 17.76 -6.21
CA LYS A 45 -4.09 17.78 -4.92
C LYS A 45 -4.10 16.38 -4.32
N VAL A 46 -3.91 16.33 -3.00
CA VAL A 46 -3.91 15.10 -2.21
C VAL A 46 -4.91 15.21 -1.07
N GLU A 47 -5.32 14.10 -0.49
CA GLU A 47 -6.25 14.15 0.62
C GLU A 47 -5.62 14.71 1.90
N CYS A 48 -6.40 15.54 2.59
CA CYS A 48 -5.97 16.32 3.73
C CYS A 48 -5.53 15.48 4.94
N GLY A 49 -6.22 14.39 5.24
CA GLY A 49 -5.92 13.47 6.33
C GLY A 49 -4.61 12.75 6.11
N PHE A 50 -4.37 12.19 4.92
CA PHE A 50 -3.07 11.60 4.57
C PHE A 50 -1.94 12.62 4.64
N LEU A 51 -2.14 13.80 4.04
CA LEU A 51 -1.13 14.85 4.03
C LEU A 51 -0.82 15.34 5.44
N SER A 52 -1.85 15.53 6.27
CA SER A 52 -1.72 15.92 7.66
C SER A 52 -0.92 14.88 8.45
N LEU A 53 -1.30 13.60 8.39
CA LEU A 53 -0.57 12.52 9.06
C LEU A 53 0.90 12.44 8.60
N TYR A 54 1.16 12.73 7.34
CA TYR A 54 2.48 12.67 6.74
C TYR A 54 3.38 13.86 7.13
N LYS A 55 2.82 15.07 7.14
CA LYS A 55 3.54 16.33 7.44
C LYS A 55 3.48 16.75 8.91
N THR A 56 2.64 16.12 9.74
CA THR A 56 2.57 16.44 11.18
C THR A 56 3.91 16.13 11.85
N GLY A 57 4.54 17.17 12.37
CA GLY A 57 5.72 17.12 13.23
C GLY A 57 5.58 18.16 14.34
N ASP A 58 6.45 18.07 15.34
CA ASP A 58 6.57 19.06 16.41
C ASP A 58 8.04 19.51 16.49
N HIS A 59 8.34 20.61 17.19
CA HIS A 59 9.69 21.13 17.38
C HIS A 59 10.67 20.12 17.99
N ARG A 60 10.16 19.05 18.62
CA ARG A 60 10.95 17.97 19.23
C ARG A 60 11.06 16.72 18.38
N VAL A 61 10.09 16.49 17.47
CA VAL A 61 10.00 15.25 16.68
C VAL A 61 9.71 15.64 15.24
N PRO A 62 10.64 15.40 14.30
CA PRO A 62 10.44 15.72 12.89
C PRO A 62 9.23 14.96 12.34
N SER A 63 8.61 15.53 11.32
CA SER A 63 7.53 14.87 10.59
C SER A 63 8.01 13.58 9.92
N LEU A 64 7.07 12.71 9.53
CA LEU A 64 7.42 11.52 8.75
C LEU A 64 8.10 11.90 7.44
N ALA A 65 7.60 12.96 6.77
CA ALA A 65 8.18 13.52 5.57
C ALA A 65 9.67 13.87 5.73
N GLU A 66 9.99 14.73 6.70
CA GLU A 66 11.37 15.16 6.97
C GLU A 66 12.26 13.98 7.36
N SER A 67 11.77 13.08 8.22
CA SER A 67 12.54 11.93 8.71
C SER A 67 12.95 11.00 7.57
N VAL A 68 12.02 10.70 6.66
CA VAL A 68 12.28 9.80 5.53
C VAL A 68 13.23 10.45 4.53
N VAL A 69 12.99 11.71 4.15
CA VAL A 69 13.85 12.42 3.19
C VAL A 69 15.29 12.52 3.72
N ASN A 70 15.47 12.92 4.98
CA ASN A 70 16.79 13.05 5.59
C ASN A 70 17.53 11.69 5.65
N GLU A 71 16.84 10.62 6.02
CA GLU A 71 17.45 9.29 6.11
C GLU A 71 17.81 8.74 4.72
N VAL A 72 16.95 8.95 3.71
CA VAL A 72 17.25 8.53 2.33
C VAL A 72 18.45 9.30 1.79
N GLN A 73 18.52 10.61 1.99
CA GLN A 73 19.69 11.42 1.59
C GLN A 73 20.98 10.92 2.26
N ARG A 74 20.93 10.60 3.56
CA ARG A 74 22.06 10.03 4.29
C ARG A 74 22.51 8.69 3.70
N LEU A 75 21.56 7.83 3.32
CA LEU A 75 21.86 6.53 2.72
C LEU A 75 22.40 6.65 1.29
N ILE A 76 21.89 7.60 0.49
CA ILE A 76 22.41 7.89 -0.85
C ILE A 76 23.88 8.31 -0.78
N GLU A 77 24.23 9.24 0.13
CA GLU A 77 25.63 9.67 0.28
C GLU A 77 26.51 8.53 0.83
N LYS A 78 25.99 7.73 1.77
CA LYS A 78 26.73 6.58 2.33
C LYS A 78 27.12 5.54 1.26
N TYR A 79 26.24 5.29 0.29
CA TYR A 79 26.45 4.29 -0.77
C TYR A 79 26.74 4.93 -2.14
N LYS A 80 27.27 6.14 -2.14
CA LYS A 80 27.64 6.88 -3.35
C LYS A 80 28.61 6.07 -4.21
N GLY A 81 28.33 6.00 -5.51
CA GLY A 81 29.10 5.21 -6.47
C GLY A 81 28.61 3.78 -6.67
N GLU A 82 27.68 3.29 -5.84
CA GLU A 82 26.96 2.05 -6.10
C GLU A 82 25.67 2.33 -6.91
N PRO A 83 25.22 1.40 -7.77
CA PRO A 83 23.89 1.48 -8.34
C PRO A 83 22.84 1.34 -7.23
N LEU A 84 22.00 2.37 -7.06
CA LEU A 84 20.96 2.44 -6.03
C LEU A 84 19.56 2.29 -6.62
N SER A 85 18.62 1.83 -5.80
CA SER A 85 17.18 1.97 -6.01
C SER A 85 16.45 2.18 -4.70
N ILE A 86 15.22 2.68 -4.79
CA ILE A 86 14.33 2.85 -3.65
C ILE A 86 13.06 2.04 -3.90
N THR A 87 12.73 1.16 -2.98
CA THR A 87 11.48 0.39 -2.97
C THR A 87 10.65 0.82 -1.76
N ILE A 88 9.45 1.31 -2.01
CA ILE A 88 8.50 1.74 -0.98
C ILE A 88 7.35 0.74 -0.96
N THR A 89 6.95 0.31 0.23
CA THR A 89 5.82 -0.60 0.39
C THR A 89 4.96 -0.22 1.57
N GLY A 90 3.67 -0.51 1.46
CA GLY A 90 2.74 -0.27 2.53
C GLY A 90 1.41 -0.96 2.27
N HIS A 91 0.66 -1.16 3.36
CA HIS A 91 -0.67 -1.73 3.33
C HIS A 91 -1.69 -0.73 3.89
N SER A 92 -2.88 -0.65 3.28
CA SER A 92 -3.95 0.23 3.75
C SER A 92 -3.51 1.70 3.86
N LEU A 93 -3.61 2.35 5.02
CA LEU A 93 -3.04 3.69 5.25
C LEU A 93 -1.56 3.77 4.86
N GLY A 94 -0.77 2.72 5.14
CA GLY A 94 0.64 2.68 4.78
C GLY A 94 0.86 2.73 3.26
N ALA A 95 -0.08 2.19 2.47
CA ALA A 95 -0.05 2.30 1.01
C ALA A 95 -0.31 3.75 0.54
N ALA A 96 -1.19 4.48 1.23
CA ALA A 96 -1.42 5.89 0.93
C ALA A 96 -0.18 6.74 1.24
N LEU A 97 0.40 6.57 2.44
CA LEU A 97 1.64 7.24 2.84
C LEU A 97 2.82 6.88 1.93
N SER A 98 2.84 5.67 1.35
CA SER A 98 3.88 5.25 0.41
C SER A 98 3.90 6.11 -0.85
N LEU A 99 2.74 6.57 -1.33
CA LEU A 99 2.65 7.45 -2.48
C LEU A 99 3.13 8.87 -2.15
N LEU A 100 2.82 9.37 -0.94
CA LEU A 100 3.32 10.67 -0.48
C LEU A 100 4.84 10.68 -0.29
N VAL A 101 5.41 9.61 0.28
CA VAL A 101 6.87 9.44 0.36
C VAL A 101 7.49 9.38 -1.02
N ALA A 102 6.87 8.66 -1.97
CA ALA A 102 7.40 8.57 -3.32
C ALA A 102 7.42 9.94 -4.02
N ASP A 103 6.39 10.74 -3.81
CA ASP A 103 6.30 12.11 -4.34
C ASP A 103 7.45 12.97 -3.79
N ASP A 104 7.58 13.06 -2.46
CA ASP A 104 8.64 13.84 -1.81
C ASP A 104 10.04 13.38 -2.22
N LEU A 105 10.30 12.07 -2.27
CA LEU A 105 11.61 11.58 -2.70
C LEU A 105 11.89 11.94 -4.17
N SER A 106 10.87 11.95 -5.01
CA SER A 106 11.02 12.29 -6.42
C SER A 106 11.20 13.79 -6.68
N THR A 107 10.72 14.66 -5.79
CA THR A 107 10.80 16.12 -5.95
C THR A 107 11.86 16.79 -5.08
N CYS A 108 12.12 16.29 -3.88
CA CYS A 108 12.98 16.94 -2.89
C CYS A 108 14.39 16.36 -2.86
N VAL A 109 14.64 15.19 -3.47
CA VAL A 109 15.96 14.56 -3.51
C VAL A 109 16.57 14.75 -4.91
N PRO A 110 17.60 15.60 -5.07
CA PRO A 110 18.27 15.78 -6.35
C PRO A 110 18.87 14.46 -6.85
N ASN A 111 18.62 14.14 -8.12
CA ASN A 111 19.08 12.89 -8.75
C ASN A 111 18.69 11.63 -7.94
N ALA A 112 17.46 11.61 -7.41
CA ALA A 112 16.93 10.46 -6.69
C ALA A 112 17.14 9.16 -7.49
N PRO A 113 17.58 8.06 -6.84
CA PRO A 113 17.59 6.74 -7.45
C PRO A 113 16.19 6.35 -7.95
N PRO A 114 16.07 5.40 -8.90
CA PRO A 114 14.77 4.92 -9.37
C PRO A 114 13.87 4.49 -8.20
N VAL A 115 12.66 5.08 -8.14
CA VAL A 115 11.67 4.83 -7.08
C VAL A 115 10.58 3.88 -7.60
N ALA A 116 10.34 2.80 -6.86
CA ALA A 116 9.25 1.87 -7.10
C ALA A 116 8.36 1.73 -5.85
N VAL A 117 7.05 1.78 -6.03
CA VAL A 117 6.05 1.60 -4.98
C VAL A 117 5.29 0.30 -5.22
N PHE A 118 5.26 -0.58 -4.22
CA PHE A 118 4.41 -1.76 -4.18
C PHE A 118 3.41 -1.60 -3.04
N SER A 119 2.16 -1.32 -3.38
CA SER A 119 1.13 -1.06 -2.38
C SER A 119 0.10 -2.19 -2.33
N PHE A 120 -0.39 -2.49 -1.14
CA PHE A 120 -1.40 -3.52 -0.90
C PHE A 120 -2.65 -2.88 -0.29
N GLY A 121 -3.82 -3.09 -0.89
CA GLY A 121 -5.08 -2.60 -0.32
C GLY A 121 -5.14 -1.08 -0.13
N GLY A 122 -4.40 -0.31 -0.92
CA GLY A 122 -4.32 1.14 -0.76
C GLY A 122 -5.55 1.90 -1.26
N PRO A 123 -6.05 2.91 -0.53
CA PRO A 123 -7.09 3.82 -1.00
C PRO A 123 -6.56 4.79 -2.09
N ARG A 124 -7.45 5.57 -2.71
CA ARG A 124 -7.06 6.71 -3.57
C ARG A 124 -6.50 7.84 -2.70
N VAL A 125 -5.41 8.46 -3.15
CA VAL A 125 -4.65 9.44 -2.34
C VAL A 125 -4.83 10.87 -2.81
N GLY A 126 -4.98 11.08 -4.12
CA GLY A 126 -5.05 12.41 -4.70
C GLY A 126 -5.83 12.43 -6.00
N ASN A 127 -5.81 13.58 -6.66
CA ASN A 127 -6.47 13.78 -7.94
C ASN A 127 -5.61 13.31 -9.12
N ARG A 128 -6.08 13.58 -10.34
CA ARG A 128 -5.34 13.26 -11.56
C ARG A 128 -4.00 13.98 -11.65
N GLY A 129 -3.93 15.26 -11.25
CA GLY A 129 -2.68 16.03 -11.22
C GLY A 129 -1.61 15.39 -10.34
N PHE A 130 -1.99 14.83 -9.19
CA PHE A 130 -1.07 14.06 -8.34
C PHE A 130 -0.57 12.77 -9.01
N ALA A 131 -1.45 12.05 -9.71
CA ALA A 131 -1.07 10.85 -10.44
C ALA A 131 -0.11 11.15 -11.61
N ASP A 132 -0.37 12.24 -12.34
CA ASP A 132 0.47 12.69 -13.45
C ASP A 132 1.84 13.16 -12.94
N ARG A 133 1.87 13.96 -11.86
CA ARG A 133 3.13 14.39 -11.20
C ARG A 133 4.05 13.23 -10.85
N LEU A 134 3.52 12.16 -10.25
CA LEU A 134 4.31 10.97 -9.92
C LEU A 134 4.82 10.23 -11.18
N ASN A 135 3.99 10.16 -12.22
CA ASN A 135 4.37 9.53 -13.48
C ASN A 135 5.46 10.31 -14.22
N ASP A 136 5.35 11.64 -14.23
CA ASP A 136 6.29 12.56 -14.88
C ASP A 136 7.65 12.54 -14.17
N ASN A 137 7.66 12.37 -12.85
CA ASN A 137 8.87 12.10 -12.06
C ASN A 137 9.36 10.65 -12.15
N ASN A 138 8.84 9.86 -13.09
CA ASN A 138 9.24 8.48 -13.38
C ASN A 138 9.11 7.51 -12.17
N VAL A 139 8.21 7.79 -11.23
CA VAL A 139 7.90 6.88 -10.12
C VAL A 139 7.09 5.70 -10.67
N LYS A 140 7.54 4.47 -10.41
CA LYS A 140 6.81 3.26 -10.83
C LYS A 140 5.94 2.75 -9.70
N VAL A 141 4.64 2.70 -9.91
CA VAL A 141 3.67 2.28 -8.89
C VAL A 141 2.94 1.03 -9.36
N LEU A 142 3.03 -0.05 -8.57
CA LEU A 142 2.23 -1.26 -8.71
C LEU A 142 1.30 -1.41 -7.51
N ARG A 143 -0.01 -1.35 -7.76
CA ARG A 143 -1.05 -1.47 -6.74
C ARG A 143 -1.63 -2.87 -6.76
N ILE A 144 -1.41 -3.65 -5.70
CA ILE A 144 -2.06 -4.93 -5.50
C ILE A 144 -3.43 -4.65 -4.87
N VAL A 145 -4.49 -5.03 -5.61
CA VAL A 145 -5.89 -4.76 -5.26
C VAL A 145 -6.65 -6.08 -5.16
N ASN A 146 -7.36 -6.29 -4.05
CA ASN A 146 -8.27 -7.39 -3.89
C ASN A 146 -9.67 -6.96 -4.31
N ASN A 147 -10.29 -7.70 -5.24
CA ASN A 147 -11.61 -7.39 -5.77
C ASN A 147 -12.72 -7.34 -4.70
N GLN A 148 -12.54 -8.07 -3.60
CA GLN A 148 -13.48 -8.10 -2.47
C GLN A 148 -13.15 -7.07 -1.37
N ASP A 149 -12.13 -6.24 -1.56
CA ASP A 149 -11.70 -5.21 -0.61
C ASP A 149 -12.22 -3.82 -1.01
N VAL A 150 -13.16 -3.30 -0.23
CA VAL A 150 -13.81 -2.00 -0.48
C VAL A 150 -12.89 -0.81 -0.21
N ILE A 151 -11.83 -0.96 0.60
CA ILE A 151 -10.93 0.14 0.94
C ILE A 151 -10.20 0.65 -0.31
N THR A 152 -9.91 -0.24 -1.26
CA THR A 152 -9.30 0.13 -2.54
C THR A 152 -10.20 1.02 -3.41
N ARG A 153 -11.49 1.11 -3.08
CA ARG A 153 -12.50 1.87 -3.83
C ARG A 153 -12.84 3.21 -3.19
N VAL A 154 -12.22 3.59 -2.07
CA VAL A 154 -12.39 4.92 -1.45
C VAL A 154 -11.16 5.79 -1.68
N PRO A 155 -11.29 7.12 -1.70
CA PRO A 155 -12.52 7.93 -1.63
C PRO A 155 -13.29 8.00 -2.94
N GLY A 156 -14.62 7.92 -2.93
CA GLY A 156 -15.46 8.19 -4.12
C GLY A 156 -16.19 7.01 -4.79
N MET A 157 -16.70 6.00 -4.07
CA MET A 157 -17.82 5.17 -4.59
C MET A 157 -18.80 4.70 -3.51
N PHE A 158 -19.99 5.32 -3.52
CA PHE A 158 -21.30 4.67 -3.40
C PHE A 158 -22.10 4.87 -4.72
N VAL A 159 -21.46 4.68 -5.88
CA VAL A 159 -22.17 4.68 -7.15
C VAL A 159 -21.98 3.31 -7.81
N SER A 160 -23.10 2.61 -7.93
CA SER A 160 -23.28 1.27 -8.49
C SER A 160 -22.37 0.97 -9.68
N GLU A 161 -21.74 -0.19 -9.62
CA GLU A 161 -20.84 -0.83 -10.58
C GLU A 161 -21.61 -1.26 -11.85
N SER A 162 -22.32 -0.32 -12.50
CA SER A 162 -23.24 -0.63 -13.60
C SER A 162 -23.39 0.47 -14.66
N LEU A 163 -22.34 1.23 -14.99
CA LEU A 163 -22.35 2.08 -16.20
C LEU A 163 -20.95 2.21 -16.83
N ASP A 164 -20.82 1.72 -18.06
CA ASP A 164 -19.66 1.80 -18.97
C ASP A 164 -19.35 3.24 -19.47
N LYS A 165 -19.42 4.24 -18.58
CA LYS A 165 -19.18 5.66 -18.91
C LYS A 165 -18.21 6.35 -17.93
N LYS A 166 -17.26 5.59 -17.37
CA LYS A 166 -16.35 6.07 -16.32
C LYS A 166 -15.23 6.98 -16.84
N GLU A 167 -14.67 6.69 -18.01
CA GLU A 167 -13.58 7.50 -18.56
C GLU A 167 -14.00 8.93 -18.94
N MET A 168 -15.27 9.17 -19.28
CA MET A 168 -15.71 10.49 -19.73
C MET A 168 -16.03 11.46 -18.58
N LEU A 169 -16.24 10.95 -17.36
CA LEU A 169 -16.58 11.77 -16.19
C LEU A 169 -15.32 12.13 -15.38
N ASP A 170 -14.36 11.20 -15.27
CA ASP A 170 -13.10 11.43 -14.55
C ASP A 170 -12.24 12.53 -15.22
N CYS A 171 -12.29 12.66 -16.55
CA CYS A 171 -11.58 13.73 -17.27
C CYS A 171 -12.23 15.12 -17.12
N ARG A 172 -13.52 15.21 -16.73
CA ARG A 172 -14.25 16.49 -16.65
C ARG A 172 -14.22 17.12 -15.25
N MET A 173 -13.75 16.40 -14.24
CA MET A 173 -13.72 16.87 -12.85
C MET A 173 -12.30 16.75 -12.31
N PRO A 174 -11.45 17.79 -12.47
CA PRO A 174 -10.07 17.82 -11.96
C PRO A 174 -9.91 17.57 -10.45
N TRP A 175 -11.03 17.62 -9.73
CA TRP A 175 -11.19 17.44 -8.29
C TRP A 175 -11.70 16.03 -7.92
N ALA A 176 -11.81 15.11 -8.88
CA ALA A 176 -12.09 13.71 -8.61
C ALA A 176 -10.81 12.98 -8.18
N TYR A 177 -10.95 12.08 -7.20
CA TYR A 177 -9.88 11.18 -6.78
C TYR A 177 -9.50 10.23 -7.91
N SER A 178 -8.20 10.07 -8.13
CA SER A 178 -7.64 9.15 -9.11
C SER A 178 -6.68 8.15 -8.46
N HIS A 179 -6.54 6.98 -9.07
CA HIS A 179 -5.52 6.03 -8.68
C HIS A 179 -4.20 6.33 -9.39
N VAL A 180 -3.09 6.15 -8.68
CA VAL A 180 -1.75 6.24 -9.25
C VAL A 180 -1.25 4.85 -9.64
N GLY A 181 -0.62 4.74 -10.81
CA GLY A 181 0.08 3.53 -11.23
C GLY A 181 -0.76 2.42 -11.84
N THR A 182 -0.13 1.25 -11.99
CA THR A 182 -0.72 0.06 -12.61
C THR A 182 -1.37 -0.82 -11.56
N GLU A 183 -2.54 -1.37 -11.86
CA GLU A 183 -3.27 -2.27 -10.96
C GLU A 183 -2.93 -3.74 -11.24
N PHE A 184 -2.63 -4.47 -10.16
CA PHE A 184 -2.50 -5.91 -10.14
C PHE A 184 -3.66 -6.50 -9.32
N ARG A 185 -4.67 -7.00 -10.02
CA ARG A 185 -5.90 -7.52 -9.41
C ARG A 185 -5.74 -8.96 -8.93
N VAL A 186 -6.11 -9.19 -7.68
CA VAL A 186 -6.32 -10.51 -7.09
C VAL A 186 -7.76 -10.63 -6.57
N ASP A 187 -8.25 -11.85 -6.35
CA ASP A 187 -9.60 -12.07 -5.84
C ASP A 187 -9.62 -13.17 -4.78
N THR A 188 -10.10 -12.84 -3.57
CA THR A 188 -10.33 -13.78 -2.47
C THR A 188 -11.02 -15.07 -2.92
N LYS A 189 -12.00 -14.96 -3.83
CA LYS A 189 -12.82 -16.09 -4.31
C LYS A 189 -12.01 -17.14 -5.09
N MET A 190 -10.86 -16.76 -5.64
CA MET A 190 -10.00 -17.68 -6.39
C MET A 190 -9.24 -18.64 -5.46
N SER A 191 -9.03 -18.25 -4.20
CA SER A 191 -8.34 -19.10 -3.23
C SER A 191 -9.25 -20.24 -2.76
N PRO A 192 -8.82 -21.51 -2.85
CA PRO A 192 -9.57 -22.61 -2.27
C PRO A 192 -9.58 -22.56 -0.74
N PHE A 193 -8.64 -21.84 -0.12
CA PHE A 193 -8.43 -21.78 1.33
C PHE A 193 -9.25 -20.68 2.04
N LEU A 194 -9.50 -19.57 1.35
CA LEU A 194 -10.25 -18.43 1.90
C LEU A 194 -11.76 -18.61 1.69
N LYS A 195 -12.57 -18.07 2.59
CA LYS A 195 -14.03 -18.09 2.45
C LYS A 195 -14.47 -17.11 1.34
N PRO A 196 -15.35 -17.52 0.42
CA PRO A 196 -15.82 -16.63 -0.65
C PRO A 196 -16.73 -15.50 -0.14
N ASN A 197 -17.31 -15.67 1.05
CA ASN A 197 -18.13 -14.71 1.77
C ASN A 197 -17.41 -14.14 3.00
N ALA A 198 -16.08 -14.02 2.91
CA ALA A 198 -15.28 -13.34 3.92
C ALA A 198 -15.80 -11.93 4.16
N ASP A 199 -15.75 -11.47 5.42
CA ASP A 199 -16.06 -10.08 5.71
C ASP A 199 -15.00 -9.13 5.11
N VAL A 200 -15.31 -7.84 5.08
CA VAL A 200 -14.46 -6.84 4.46
C VAL A 200 -13.10 -6.73 5.16
N ALA A 201 -13.07 -6.84 6.50
CA ALA A 201 -11.82 -6.79 7.26
C ALA A 201 -10.87 -7.93 6.86
N CYS A 202 -11.44 -9.12 6.66
CA CYS A 202 -10.73 -10.30 6.22
C CYS A 202 -10.24 -10.21 4.76
N CYS A 203 -10.99 -9.54 3.87
CA CYS A 203 -10.55 -9.26 2.50
C CYS A 203 -9.49 -8.16 2.43
N HIS A 204 -9.50 -7.25 3.40
CA HIS A 204 -8.53 -6.18 3.56
C HIS A 204 -7.29 -6.60 4.38
N ASP A 205 -7.18 -7.86 4.79
CA ASP A 205 -6.03 -8.32 5.56
C ASP A 205 -4.79 -8.53 4.70
N LEU A 206 -3.64 -8.07 5.17
CA LEU A 206 -2.38 -8.14 4.42
C LEU A 206 -1.93 -9.59 4.15
N GLU A 207 -2.13 -10.53 5.08
CA GLU A 207 -1.81 -11.93 4.84
C GLU A 207 -2.75 -12.56 3.81
N ALA A 208 -4.02 -12.13 3.75
CA ALA A 208 -4.92 -12.53 2.67
C ALA A 208 -4.40 -12.03 1.30
N TYR A 209 -3.99 -10.77 1.21
CA TYR A 209 -3.36 -10.20 0.01
C TYR A 209 -2.13 -11.01 -0.43
N LEU A 210 -1.23 -11.28 0.50
CA LEU A 210 0.03 -11.93 0.18
C LEU A 210 -0.16 -13.42 -0.13
N HIS A 211 -1.14 -14.09 0.49
CA HIS A 211 -1.58 -15.43 0.12
C HIS A 211 -2.13 -15.45 -1.32
N LEU A 212 -2.93 -14.45 -1.67
CA LEU A 212 -3.49 -14.32 -3.02
C LEU A 212 -2.41 -14.10 -4.07
N VAL A 213 -1.42 -13.24 -3.79
CA VAL A 213 -0.27 -13.01 -4.68
C VAL A 213 0.56 -14.30 -4.85
N ASP A 214 0.82 -15.04 -3.77
CA ASP A 214 1.61 -16.28 -3.85
C ASP A 214 0.90 -17.39 -4.65
N GLY A 215 -0.43 -17.42 -4.64
CA GLY A 215 -1.18 -18.36 -5.47
C GLY A 215 -1.57 -17.83 -6.85
N PHE A 216 -1.30 -16.57 -7.15
CA PHE A 216 -1.66 -15.98 -8.43
C PHE A 216 -0.82 -16.58 -9.55
N THR A 217 -1.48 -16.92 -10.65
CA THR A 217 -0.82 -17.41 -11.88
C THR A 217 -1.15 -16.50 -13.05
N ALA A 218 -2.44 -16.34 -13.35
CA ALA A 218 -2.99 -15.36 -14.29
C ALA A 218 -4.48 -15.17 -13.98
N SER A 219 -5.12 -14.12 -14.51
CA SER A 219 -6.51 -13.75 -14.20
C SER A 219 -7.55 -14.84 -14.49
N ASN A 220 -7.27 -15.75 -15.42
CA ASN A 220 -8.18 -16.85 -15.82
C ASN A 220 -7.58 -18.24 -15.52
N CYS A 221 -6.57 -18.31 -14.66
CA CYS A 221 -5.95 -19.57 -14.27
C CYS A 221 -6.37 -19.97 -12.85
N PRO A 222 -6.45 -21.28 -12.56
CA PRO A 222 -6.72 -21.75 -11.21
C PRO A 222 -5.60 -21.30 -10.26
N PHE A 223 -5.98 -21.11 -9.00
CA PHE A 223 -5.04 -20.79 -7.93
C PHE A 223 -3.95 -21.86 -7.83
N ARG A 224 -2.69 -21.42 -7.73
CA ARG A 224 -1.54 -22.32 -7.71
C ARG A 224 -1.62 -23.25 -6.48
N PRO A 225 -1.65 -24.58 -6.68
CA PRO A 225 -1.86 -25.53 -5.58
C PRO A 225 -0.68 -25.59 -4.61
N ASN A 226 0.53 -25.25 -5.07
CA ASN A 226 1.77 -25.28 -4.30
C ASN A 226 2.18 -23.89 -3.79
N ALA A 227 1.23 -22.98 -3.56
CA ALA A 227 1.50 -21.73 -2.86
C ALA A 227 2.15 -22.05 -1.49
N LYS A 228 3.37 -21.57 -1.28
CA LYS A 228 4.24 -21.93 -0.14
C LYS A 228 4.11 -20.96 1.03
N ARG A 229 3.42 -19.83 0.84
CA ARG A 229 3.21 -18.86 1.93
C ARG A 229 2.46 -19.56 3.07
N SER A 230 2.95 -19.33 4.28
CA SER A 230 2.58 -20.10 5.46
C SER A 230 1.07 -20.06 5.71
N LEU A 231 0.39 -21.15 5.34
CA LEU A 231 -1.01 -21.39 5.71
C LEU A 231 -1.19 -21.31 7.24
N VAL A 232 -0.13 -21.53 8.01
CA VAL A 232 -0.11 -21.39 9.48
C VAL A 232 -0.23 -19.93 9.91
N ARG A 233 0.45 -18.99 9.25
CA ARG A 233 0.26 -17.55 9.50
C ARG A 233 -1.15 -17.11 9.12
N LEU A 234 -1.63 -17.55 7.96
CA LEU A 234 -3.01 -17.30 7.53
C LEU A 234 -4.02 -17.90 8.52
N LEU A 235 -3.75 -19.08 9.09
CA LEU A 235 -4.60 -19.70 10.11
C LEU A 235 -4.58 -18.97 11.46
N ASN A 236 -3.44 -18.39 11.84
CA ASN A 236 -3.29 -17.67 13.10
C ASN A 236 -3.87 -16.26 13.02
N GLU A 237 -3.66 -15.57 11.90
CA GLU A 237 -4.05 -14.16 11.70
C GLU A 237 -5.46 -14.04 11.09
N GLN A 238 -5.88 -15.02 10.29
CA GLN A 238 -7.16 -15.03 9.55
C GLN A 238 -8.02 -16.28 9.86
N ARG A 239 -8.00 -16.75 11.12
CA ARG A 239 -8.71 -17.99 11.54
C ARG A 239 -10.20 -17.99 11.21
N SER A 240 -10.86 -16.83 11.32
CA SER A 240 -12.28 -16.64 10.98
C SER A 240 -12.54 -16.74 9.48
N ASN A 241 -11.59 -16.33 8.63
CA ASN A 241 -11.67 -16.34 7.18
C ASN A 241 -11.20 -17.66 6.53
N PHE A 242 -10.46 -18.49 7.26
CA PHE A 242 -9.99 -19.78 6.74
C PHE A 242 -11.13 -20.80 6.66
N LYS A 243 -11.26 -21.50 5.52
CA LYS A 243 -12.30 -22.54 5.36
C LYS A 243 -12.07 -23.68 6.36
N ARG A 244 -13.13 -24.04 7.09
CA ARG A 244 -13.15 -25.11 8.11
C ARG A 244 -12.64 -26.46 7.59
N LEU A 245 -12.80 -26.76 6.30
CA LEU A 245 -12.33 -28.02 5.69
C LEU A 245 -10.80 -28.18 5.77
N TYR A 246 -10.05 -27.09 5.89
CA TYR A 246 -8.58 -27.09 5.86
C TYR A 246 -7.95 -26.85 7.24
N THR A 247 -8.74 -26.61 8.30
CA THR A 247 -8.19 -26.37 9.65
C THR A 247 -7.55 -27.62 10.27
N SER A 248 -7.96 -28.82 9.85
CA SER A 248 -7.29 -30.08 10.24
C SER A 248 -5.92 -30.22 9.59
N LYS A 249 -5.82 -30.04 8.26
CA LYS A 249 -4.54 -30.03 7.52
C LYS A 249 -3.61 -28.91 7.98
N GLY A 250 -4.18 -27.76 8.34
CA GLY A 250 -3.47 -26.63 8.93
C GLY A 250 -2.78 -26.99 10.25
N LYS A 251 -3.48 -27.66 11.16
CA LYS A 251 -2.90 -28.13 12.42
C LYS A 251 -1.79 -29.16 12.19
N ASP A 252 -1.95 -30.09 11.26
CA ASP A 252 -0.90 -31.07 10.92
C ASP A 252 0.36 -30.42 10.34
N LEU A 253 0.20 -29.32 9.59
CA LEU A 253 1.32 -28.50 9.09
C LEU A 253 1.98 -27.68 10.20
N THR A 254 1.20 -27.09 11.13
CA THR A 254 1.72 -26.38 12.30
C THR A 254 2.53 -27.31 13.20
N ILE A 255 2.01 -28.52 13.48
CA ILE A 255 2.65 -29.53 14.33
C ILE A 255 3.98 -30.01 13.72
N ASN A 256 4.07 -30.16 12.39
CA ASN A 256 5.32 -30.53 11.73
C ASN A 256 6.37 -29.41 11.75
N LEU A 257 5.96 -28.15 11.60
CA LEU A 257 6.88 -26.99 11.62
C LEU A 257 7.39 -26.65 13.02
N ASP A 258 6.56 -26.76 14.07
CA ASP A 258 7.01 -26.60 15.46
C ASP A 258 8.07 -27.65 15.85
N ARG A 259 8.04 -28.81 15.18
CA ARG A 259 9.03 -29.87 15.35
C ARG A 259 10.35 -29.59 14.61
N GLU A 260 10.33 -28.75 13.57
CA GLU A 260 11.51 -28.36 12.77
C GLU A 260 12.12 -27.00 13.20
N HIS A 261 11.37 -26.12 13.88
CA HIS A 261 11.80 -24.77 14.26
C HIS A 261 12.18 -24.59 15.74
N ASN A 262 12.88 -25.56 16.34
CA ASN A 262 13.56 -25.38 17.62
C ASN A 262 14.90 -24.62 17.46
N PHE A 263 14.85 -23.39 16.94
CA PHE A 263 15.93 -22.41 17.08
C PHE A 263 15.54 -21.34 18.12
N PRO A 264 16.45 -20.93 19.01
CA PRO A 264 16.11 -20.02 20.10
C PRO A 264 15.66 -18.66 19.54
N ARG A 265 14.48 -18.21 19.97
CA ARG A 265 13.99 -16.86 19.68
C ARG A 265 14.95 -15.84 20.29
N SER A 266 15.51 -14.96 19.46
CA SER A 266 16.17 -13.73 19.91
C SER A 266 15.17 -12.92 20.74
N SER A 267 15.53 -12.66 21.99
CA SER A 267 14.75 -11.85 22.93
C SER A 267 14.55 -10.43 22.38
N CYS A 268 13.30 -10.05 22.14
CA CYS A 268 12.93 -8.66 21.94
C CYS A 268 13.27 -7.85 23.19
N LEU A 269 13.92 -6.69 23.02
CA LEU A 269 14.13 -5.71 24.08
C LEU A 269 12.78 -5.09 24.49
N PRO A 270 12.55 -4.82 25.79
CA PRO A 270 11.32 -4.21 26.27
C PRO A 270 11.23 -2.72 25.91
N SER A 271 10.00 -2.28 25.65
CA SER A 271 9.60 -0.89 25.37
C SER A 271 9.91 0.05 26.54
N PRO A 272 10.46 1.26 26.32
CA PRO A 272 10.58 2.26 27.36
C PRO A 272 9.27 3.06 27.45
N SER A 273 8.46 2.75 28.45
CA SER A 273 7.39 3.62 28.93
C SER A 273 7.79 4.13 30.32
N SER A 274 7.93 5.44 30.46
CA SER A 274 7.81 6.19 31.71
C SER A 274 6.92 7.39 31.43
#